data_AF-A0A931V767-F1
#
_entry.id   AF-A0A931V767-F1
#
_cell.length_a   1.000
_cell.length_b   1.000
_cell.length_c   1.000
_cell.angle_alpha   90.00
_cell.angle_beta   90.00
_cell.angle_gamma   90.00
#
_symmetry.space_group_name_H-M   'P 1'
#
loop_
_entity.id
_entity.type
_entity.pdbx_description
1 polymer ?
#
loop_
_entity_poly.entity_id
_entity_poly.type
_entity_poly.pdbx_seq_one_letter_code
_entity_poly.pdbx_strand_id
1 'polypeptide(L)'
;MKVDLDTLAPEERRLILVASDATYRTLTERVDWKSIGKLAAFRVISTAAPVLSLLPYVSATVGDALARSGWLAPTWTRALASLSDLRAPSFRVGEIPIPHLPPGEAARRFRFDHGAPEDGAAYVLNPVRADHYVRPASLNERLAQEKLAAFLRLAAALGASEVIVTSGESLDTEGRAAAGAPLPDAAGQIGLHASFRSAREVDRGVVARFDRPTAPAAVPEDLRGWLAVDPILDGLARTRLEARLVELACTLSFADVVDVGAEACLALEGKGIDVGGRYRALRASRWSFVVRFH
;
A
#
# COMPACT_ATOMS: atom_id res chain seq x y z
N MET A 1 -5.74 -6.56 23.14
CA MET A 1 -5.84 -5.43 24.10
C MET A 1 -6.89 -4.44 23.61
N LYS A 2 -7.90 -4.07 24.41
CA LYS A 2 -8.87 -3.04 24.01
C LYS A 2 -8.17 -1.71 24.24
N VAL A 3 -7.65 -1.12 23.17
CA VAL A 3 -6.88 0.12 23.25
C VAL A 3 -7.79 1.27 22.89
N ASP A 4 -7.63 2.39 23.59
CA ASP A 4 -8.18 3.64 23.09
C ASP A 4 -7.37 4.08 21.85
N LEU A 5 -7.95 3.87 20.67
CA LEU A 5 -7.32 4.17 19.39
C LEU A 5 -7.06 5.67 19.18
N ASP A 6 -7.68 6.54 19.98
CA ASP A 6 -7.45 8.00 19.92
C ASP A 6 -6.16 8.40 20.63
N THR A 7 -5.66 7.53 21.51
CA THR A 7 -4.37 7.70 22.19
C THR A 7 -3.19 7.14 21.39
N LEU A 8 -3.48 6.36 20.35
CA LEU A 8 -2.47 5.73 19.51
C LEU A 8 -2.11 6.61 18.32
N ALA A 9 -0.82 6.73 18.05
CA ALA A 9 -0.35 7.40 16.85
C ALA A 9 -0.83 6.62 15.60
N PRO A 10 -1.01 7.27 14.43
CA PRO A 10 -1.39 6.60 13.19
C PRO A 10 -0.55 5.37 12.88
N GLU A 11 0.71 5.41 13.27
CA GLU A 11 1.68 4.34 13.12
C GLU A 11 1.38 3.09 13.97
N GLU A 12 0.86 3.29 15.19
CA GLU A 12 0.56 2.22 16.15
C GLU A 12 -0.80 1.55 15.86
N ARG A 13 -1.64 2.22 15.07
CA ARG A 13 -2.92 1.69 14.57
C ARG A 13 -2.87 1.26 13.10
N ARG A 14 -1.68 1.12 12.49
CA ARG A 14 -1.53 0.71 11.08
C ARG A 14 -2.16 -0.66 10.79
N LEU A 15 -2.17 -1.56 11.77
CA LEU A 15 -2.85 -2.85 11.72
C LEU A 15 -3.82 -2.93 12.91
N ILE A 16 -5.08 -3.19 12.63
CA ILE A 16 -6.11 -3.39 13.65
C ILE A 16 -6.78 -4.75 13.48
N LEU A 17 -7.25 -5.31 14.58
CA LEU A 17 -8.15 -6.44 14.60
C LEU A 17 -9.56 -5.93 14.90
N VAL A 18 -10.48 -6.07 13.95
CA VAL A 18 -11.89 -5.80 14.24
C VAL A 18 -12.46 -7.07 14.85
N ALA A 19 -12.74 -7.04 16.16
CA ALA A 19 -13.27 -8.18 16.89
C ALA A 19 -14.15 -7.75 18.06
N SER A 20 -15.31 -8.39 18.22
CA SER A 20 -16.11 -8.31 19.44
C SER A 20 -15.38 -8.96 20.61
N ASP A 21 -15.71 -8.59 21.85
CA ASP A 21 -15.05 -9.15 23.04
C ASP A 21 -15.20 -10.68 23.14
N ALA A 22 -16.26 -11.25 22.56
CA ALA A 22 -16.48 -12.69 22.48
C ALA A 22 -15.53 -13.33 21.45
N THR A 23 -15.53 -12.80 20.22
CA THR A 23 -14.65 -13.27 19.13
C THR A 23 -13.17 -13.12 19.49
N TYR A 24 -12.78 -11.99 20.10
CA TYR A 24 -11.43 -11.77 20.59
C TYR A 24 -11.00 -12.82 21.63
N ARG A 25 -11.88 -13.17 22.58
CA ARG A 25 -11.62 -14.25 23.55
C ARG A 25 -11.45 -15.59 22.87
N THR A 26 -12.35 -15.94 21.95
CA THR A 26 -12.25 -17.18 21.18
C THR A 26 -10.95 -17.26 20.38
N LEU A 27 -10.52 -16.17 19.73
CA LEU A 27 -9.25 -16.10 19.00
C LEU A 27 -8.05 -16.24 19.93
N THR A 28 -8.15 -15.69 21.14
CA THR A 28 -7.11 -15.77 22.16
C THR A 28 -6.95 -17.19 22.69
N GLU A 29 -8.06 -17.90 22.94
CA GLU A 29 -8.09 -19.26 23.46
C GLU A 29 -7.64 -20.31 22.45
N ARG A 30 -7.94 -20.10 21.15
CA ARG A 30 -7.61 -21.05 20.07
C ARG A 30 -6.15 -21.00 19.65
N VAL A 31 -5.42 -19.95 19.99
CA VAL A 31 -4.11 -19.66 19.40
C VAL A 31 -3.04 -19.65 20.49
N ASP A 32 -2.02 -20.49 20.34
CA ASP A 32 -0.81 -20.38 21.16
C ASP A 32 0.03 -19.18 20.72
N TRP A 33 -0.19 -18.06 21.42
CA TRP A 33 0.55 -16.81 21.24
C TRP A 33 1.97 -16.86 21.82
N LYS A 34 2.40 -17.95 22.50
CA LYS A 34 3.80 -18.10 22.94
C LYS A 34 4.75 -18.41 21.78
N SER A 35 4.26 -19.08 20.73
CA SER A 35 5.04 -19.35 19.51
C SER A 35 5.35 -18.08 18.69
N ILE A 36 4.77 -16.95 19.07
CA ILE A 36 4.87 -15.63 18.46
C ILE A 36 5.99 -14.79 19.09
N GLY A 37 6.79 -15.36 20.00
CA GLY A 37 8.06 -14.75 20.43
C GLY A 37 9.00 -14.37 19.27
N LYS A 38 8.79 -14.94 18.07
CA LYS A 38 9.47 -14.52 16.82
C LYS A 38 8.87 -13.28 16.14
N LEU A 39 7.61 -12.92 16.38
CA LEU A 39 7.06 -11.59 16.08
C LEU A 39 7.53 -10.55 17.10
N ALA A 40 7.86 -10.96 18.34
CA ALA A 40 8.58 -10.10 19.27
C ALA A 40 10.07 -9.93 18.90
N ALA A 41 10.64 -10.87 18.12
CA ALA A 41 11.98 -10.80 17.53
C ALA A 41 12.06 -10.02 16.20
N PHE A 42 10.96 -9.40 15.74
CA PHE A 42 10.97 -8.35 14.70
C PHE A 42 11.70 -7.05 15.16
N ARG A 43 12.40 -7.09 16.30
CA ARG A 43 12.86 -5.92 17.06
C ARG A 43 14.34 -5.53 16.94
N VAL A 44 15.18 -6.14 16.09
CA VAL A 44 16.62 -5.79 16.08
C VAL A 44 17.26 -5.88 14.69
N ILE A 45 17.90 -4.77 14.26
CA ILE A 45 19.21 -4.59 13.59
C ILE A 45 19.17 -3.42 12.58
N SER A 46 20.24 -2.63 12.59
CA SER A 46 20.31 -1.19 12.35
C SER A 46 21.03 -0.77 11.05
N THR A 47 20.63 0.42 10.57
CA THR A 47 21.43 1.53 9.99
C THR A 47 22.44 1.28 8.85
N ALA A 48 22.12 1.79 7.65
CA ALA A 48 22.87 2.84 6.97
C ALA A 48 22.02 3.47 5.84
N ALA A 49 22.11 4.78 5.67
CA ALA A 49 21.40 5.60 4.68
C ALA A 49 21.99 5.44 3.25
N PRO A 50 21.72 6.38 2.33
CA PRO A 50 20.57 6.57 1.43
C PRO A 50 20.91 6.14 -0.01
N VAL A 51 19.93 6.12 -0.93
CA VAL A 51 20.10 5.90 -2.39
C VAL A 51 20.70 4.52 -2.74
N LEU A 52 19.92 3.60 -3.31
CA LEU A 52 20.39 2.60 -4.28
C LEU A 52 19.27 1.62 -4.65
N SER A 53 18.72 1.79 -5.84
CA SER A 53 18.24 0.67 -6.65
C SER A 53 18.77 0.85 -8.08
N LEU A 54 20.09 0.75 -8.20
CA LEU A 54 20.79 0.14 -9.34
C LEU A 54 21.37 -1.20 -8.84
N LEU A 55 20.50 -2.20 -8.58
CA LEU A 55 20.77 -3.65 -8.47
C LEU A 55 21.83 -4.13 -7.43
N PRO A 56 22.05 -5.44 -7.21
CA PRO A 56 21.17 -6.60 -7.01
C PRO A 56 21.54 -7.39 -5.70
N TYR A 57 20.83 -8.49 -5.42
CA TYR A 57 21.27 -9.63 -4.61
C TYR A 57 21.01 -9.78 -3.09
N VAL A 58 20.74 -11.06 -2.81
CA VAL A 58 20.92 -11.93 -1.64
C VAL A 58 19.84 -11.93 -0.55
N SER A 59 19.10 -13.04 -0.55
CA SER A 59 18.41 -13.63 0.59
C SER A 59 19.38 -14.32 1.56
N ALA A 60 19.10 -14.25 2.87
CA ALA A 60 18.99 -15.45 3.71
C ALA A 60 18.27 -15.13 5.02
N THR A 61 16.98 -15.50 5.03
CA THR A 61 16.22 -15.99 6.18
C THR A 61 15.87 -15.03 7.34
N VAL A 62 14.64 -14.52 7.23
CA VAL A 62 13.64 -14.25 8.29
C VAL A 62 13.79 -12.98 9.15
N GLY A 63 14.95 -12.31 9.17
CA GLY A 63 15.10 -10.99 9.83
C GLY A 63 15.18 -9.79 8.87
N ASP A 64 15.70 -10.03 7.66
CA ASP A 64 16.29 -8.98 6.83
C ASP A 64 15.29 -8.28 5.88
N ALA A 65 14.20 -8.96 5.53
CA ALA A 65 13.15 -8.42 4.65
C ALA A 65 12.35 -7.29 5.33
N LEU A 66 12.29 -7.31 6.66
CA LEU A 66 11.54 -6.35 7.49
C LEU A 66 12.42 -5.17 7.94
N ALA A 67 13.73 -5.39 8.04
CA ALA A 67 14.74 -4.39 8.38
C ALA A 67 14.94 -3.31 7.29
N ARG A 68 14.42 -3.53 6.07
CA ARG A 68 14.56 -2.62 4.92
C ARG A 68 13.28 -1.85 4.57
N SER A 69 12.29 -1.84 5.47
CA SER A 69 11.01 -1.16 5.28
C SER A 69 11.14 0.37 5.35
N GLY A 70 11.24 1.04 4.19
CA GLY A 70 11.37 2.50 4.10
C GLY A 70 10.17 3.28 4.68
N TRP A 71 8.98 2.66 4.74
CA TRP A 71 7.73 3.29 5.20
C TRP A 71 7.43 3.06 6.69
N LEU A 72 8.03 2.03 7.29
CA LEU A 72 7.94 1.71 8.73
C LEU A 72 9.13 2.23 9.53
N ALA A 73 10.25 2.60 8.89
CA ALA A 73 11.44 3.08 9.58
C ALA A 73 11.17 4.18 10.64
N PRO A 74 10.45 5.28 10.36
CA PRO A 74 10.26 6.37 11.33
C PRO A 74 9.35 6.01 12.52
N THR A 75 8.37 5.11 12.31
CA THR A 75 7.49 4.53 13.33
C THR A 75 8.32 3.80 14.38
N TRP A 76 9.24 2.97 13.91
CA TRP A 76 10.05 2.13 14.79
C TRP A 76 11.18 2.94 15.41
N THR A 77 11.75 3.97 14.77
CA THR A 77 12.77 4.84 15.39
C THR A 77 12.23 5.65 16.57
N ARG A 78 11.00 6.17 16.50
CA ARG A 78 10.38 6.89 17.64
C ARG A 78 9.87 5.93 18.71
N ALA A 79 9.30 4.79 18.34
CA ALA A 79 8.98 3.75 19.31
C ALA A 79 10.25 3.26 20.03
N LEU A 80 11.39 3.13 19.34
CA LEU A 80 12.68 2.69 19.91
C LEU A 80 13.41 3.78 20.70
N ALA A 81 13.38 5.05 20.27
CA ALA A 81 13.89 6.18 21.08
C ALA A 81 13.03 6.41 22.33
N SER A 82 11.75 6.07 22.26
CA SER A 82 10.88 6.03 23.42
C SER A 82 11.06 4.76 24.26
N LEU A 83 11.68 3.68 23.77
CA LEU A 83 11.87 2.44 24.55
C LEU A 83 13.02 2.48 25.55
N SER A 84 13.90 3.50 25.51
CA SER A 84 14.79 3.79 26.65
C SER A 84 14.06 4.50 27.79
N ASP A 85 12.90 5.13 27.54
CA ASP A 85 12.16 5.93 28.54
C ASP A 85 10.67 5.54 28.71
N LEU A 86 10.14 4.59 27.94
CA LEU A 86 8.76 4.10 28.01
C LEU A 86 8.77 2.65 28.45
N ARG A 87 8.14 2.43 29.61
CA ARG A 87 7.59 1.14 30.03
C ARG A 87 6.94 0.45 28.83
N ALA A 88 7.55 -0.62 28.32
CA ALA A 88 6.87 -1.52 27.41
C ALA A 88 5.52 -1.90 28.05
N PRO A 89 4.38 -1.78 27.36
CA PRO A 89 3.14 -2.31 27.89
C PRO A 89 3.38 -3.79 28.20
N SER A 90 3.20 -4.15 29.46
CA SER A 90 3.40 -5.51 29.94
C SER A 90 2.27 -6.36 29.38
N PHE A 91 2.50 -6.96 28.21
CA PHE A 91 1.54 -7.90 27.64
C PHE A 91 1.32 -9.05 28.62
N ARG A 92 0.06 -9.26 28.99
CA ARG A 92 -0.31 -10.45 29.75
C ARG A 92 -0.23 -11.65 28.82
N VAL A 93 0.24 -12.77 29.37
CA VAL A 93 0.25 -14.05 28.66
C VAL A 93 -1.16 -14.34 28.15
N GLY A 94 -1.34 -14.49 26.84
CA GLY A 94 -2.65 -14.68 26.20
C GLY A 94 -3.32 -13.40 25.71
N GLU A 95 -2.59 -12.44 25.14
CA GLU A 95 -3.20 -11.30 24.42
C GLU A 95 -2.68 -11.23 22.98
N ILE A 96 -3.58 -10.89 22.04
CA ILE A 96 -3.21 -10.64 20.65
C ILE A 96 -2.45 -9.30 20.59
N PRO A 97 -1.22 -9.27 20.03
CA PRO A 97 -0.37 -8.06 19.98
C PRO A 97 -0.80 -7.08 18.88
N ILE A 98 -2.10 -6.97 18.63
CA ILE A 98 -2.73 -6.08 17.66
C ILE A 98 -3.84 -5.33 18.39
N PRO A 99 -3.93 -3.99 18.28
CA PRO A 99 -5.05 -3.24 18.80
C PRO A 99 -6.35 -3.82 18.26
N HIS A 100 -7.31 -4.11 19.14
CA HIS A 100 -8.62 -4.58 18.71
C HIS A 100 -9.73 -3.62 19.10
N LEU A 101 -10.76 -3.57 18.27
CA LEU A 101 -11.97 -2.78 18.48
C LEU A 101 -13.20 -3.54 17.98
N PRO A 102 -14.38 -3.35 18.61
CA PRO A 102 -15.62 -3.97 18.16
C PRO A 102 -16.06 -3.48 16.77
N PRO A 103 -16.72 -4.31 15.94
CA PRO A 103 -17.19 -3.94 14.60
C PRO A 103 -18.05 -2.66 14.56
N GLY A 104 -18.98 -2.50 15.50
CA GLY A 104 -19.84 -1.32 15.55
C GLY A 104 -19.10 -0.03 15.91
N GLU A 105 -18.00 -0.13 16.65
CA GLU A 105 -17.12 1.01 16.93
C GLU A 105 -16.23 1.31 15.72
N ALA A 106 -15.68 0.28 15.09
CA ALA A 106 -14.88 0.39 13.87
C ALA A 106 -15.65 1.10 12.75
N ALA A 107 -16.89 0.66 12.49
CA ALA A 107 -17.76 1.23 11.47
C ALA A 107 -18.12 2.72 11.69
N ARG A 108 -18.13 3.18 12.94
CA ARG A 108 -18.39 4.60 13.28
C ARG A 108 -17.17 5.49 13.11
N ARG A 109 -15.96 4.92 13.29
CA ARG A 109 -14.71 5.67 13.30
C ARG A 109 -13.99 5.67 11.95
N PHE A 110 -14.13 4.59 11.18
CA PHE A 110 -13.32 4.35 9.98
C PHE A 110 -14.17 3.93 8.79
N ARG A 111 -13.59 4.10 7.61
CA ARG A 111 -14.11 3.61 6.34
C ARG A 111 -13.51 2.24 6.02
N PHE A 112 -14.28 1.43 5.29
CA PHE A 112 -13.89 0.11 4.81
C PHE A 112 -14.41 -0.09 3.39
N ASP A 113 -13.74 -0.92 2.59
CA ASP A 113 -14.11 -1.13 1.17
C ASP A 113 -15.48 -1.80 0.98
N HIS A 114 -15.84 -2.76 1.84
CA HIS A 114 -17.04 -3.60 1.66
C HIS A 114 -17.95 -3.53 2.88
N GLY A 115 -18.80 -2.50 2.94
CA GLY A 115 -19.84 -2.39 3.96
C GLY A 115 -19.28 -2.29 5.38
N ALA A 116 -19.94 -2.96 6.33
CA ALA A 116 -19.51 -2.99 7.72
C ALA A 116 -18.27 -3.90 7.88
N PRO A 117 -17.33 -3.56 8.77
CA PRO A 117 -16.16 -4.40 9.02
C PRO A 117 -16.58 -5.73 9.67
N GLU A 118 -15.87 -6.78 9.32
CA GLU A 118 -16.18 -8.15 9.74
C GLU A 118 -15.61 -8.45 11.13
N ASP A 119 -16.38 -9.22 11.91
CA ASP A 119 -15.96 -9.65 13.25
C ASP A 119 -14.92 -10.78 13.16
N GLY A 120 -13.73 -10.55 13.72
CA GLY A 120 -12.59 -11.47 13.67
C GLY A 120 -11.58 -11.20 12.54
N ALA A 121 -11.73 -10.09 11.82
CA ALA A 121 -10.92 -9.76 10.65
C ALA A 121 -9.81 -8.74 10.95
N ALA A 122 -8.65 -8.94 10.33
CA ALA A 122 -7.55 -7.97 10.34
C ALA A 122 -7.72 -6.94 9.23
N TYR A 123 -7.32 -5.70 9.53
CA TYR A 123 -7.36 -4.58 8.61
C TYR A 123 -6.11 -3.71 8.70
N VAL A 124 -5.66 -3.20 7.56
CA VAL A 124 -4.51 -2.32 7.44
C VAL A 124 -4.96 -0.92 7.04
N LEU A 125 -4.39 0.09 7.68
CA LEU A 125 -4.64 1.49 7.35
C LEU A 125 -4.08 1.83 5.96
N ASN A 126 -4.89 2.48 5.13
CA ASN A 126 -4.48 2.99 3.84
C ASN A 126 -3.42 4.10 4.03
N PRO A 127 -2.23 3.98 3.41
CA PRO A 127 -1.14 4.95 3.58
C PRO A 127 -1.46 6.36 3.06
N VAL A 128 -2.44 6.49 2.16
CA VAL A 128 -2.85 7.76 1.54
C VAL A 128 -4.11 8.33 2.19
N ARG A 129 -4.95 7.50 2.81
CA ARG A 129 -6.22 7.91 3.45
C ARG A 129 -6.25 7.49 4.93
N ALA A 130 -6.06 8.47 5.81
CA ALA A 130 -5.85 8.27 7.24
C ALA A 130 -7.06 7.70 8.02
N ASP A 131 -8.24 7.60 7.41
CA ASP A 131 -9.46 7.04 7.98
C ASP A 131 -9.95 5.77 7.26
N HIS A 132 -9.19 5.23 6.31
CA HIS A 132 -9.62 4.13 5.46
C HIS A 132 -8.81 2.86 5.75
N TYR A 133 -9.50 1.79 6.11
CA TYR A 133 -8.91 0.49 6.37
C TYR A 133 -9.28 -0.52 5.28
N VAL A 134 -8.30 -1.31 4.86
CA VAL A 134 -8.41 -2.29 3.77
C VAL A 134 -7.95 -3.66 4.28
N ARG A 135 -8.47 -4.74 3.70
CA ARG A 135 -8.02 -6.09 4.04
C ARG A 135 -6.56 -6.29 3.62
N PRO A 136 -5.71 -6.89 4.48
CA PRO A 136 -4.29 -7.11 4.17
C PRO A 136 -4.08 -7.81 2.83
N ALA A 137 -4.89 -8.84 2.52
CA ALA A 137 -4.71 -9.69 1.35
C ALA A 137 -4.86 -8.94 0.00
N SER A 138 -5.60 -7.84 -0.02
CA SER A 138 -5.91 -7.06 -1.23
C SER A 138 -5.24 -5.68 -1.27
N LEU A 139 -4.51 -5.30 -0.22
CA LEU A 139 -4.02 -3.94 -0.03
C LEU A 139 -3.11 -3.46 -1.16
N ASN A 140 -2.10 -4.24 -1.55
CA ASN A 140 -1.14 -3.82 -2.57
C ASN A 140 -1.77 -3.70 -3.96
N GLU A 141 -2.63 -4.66 -4.33
CA GLU A 141 -3.42 -4.57 -5.57
C GLU A 141 -4.32 -3.33 -5.56
N ARG A 142 -5.01 -3.08 -4.44
CA ARG A 142 -5.86 -1.90 -4.27
C ARG A 142 -5.06 -0.60 -4.39
N LEU A 143 -3.90 -0.49 -3.75
CA LEU A 143 -3.08 0.73 -3.82
C LEU A 143 -2.55 0.98 -5.23
N ALA A 144 -2.22 -0.07 -5.97
CA ALA A 144 -1.81 0.07 -7.36
C ALA A 144 -2.95 0.62 -8.24
N GLN A 145 -4.16 0.10 -8.07
CA GLN A 145 -5.35 0.59 -8.75
C GLN A 145 -5.69 2.03 -8.35
N GLU A 146 -5.62 2.35 -7.06
CA GLU A 146 -5.86 3.71 -6.56
C GLU A 146 -4.84 4.71 -7.11
N LYS A 147 -3.57 4.30 -7.23
CA LYS A 147 -2.51 5.12 -7.84
C LYS A 147 -2.81 5.42 -9.31
N LEU A 148 -3.15 4.41 -10.10
CA LEU A 148 -3.51 4.60 -11.51
C LEU A 148 -4.75 5.50 -11.64
N ALA A 149 -5.77 5.27 -10.81
CA ALA A 149 -6.96 6.12 -10.78
C ALA A 149 -6.63 7.57 -10.38
N ALA A 150 -5.75 7.76 -9.39
CA ALA A 150 -5.28 9.08 -8.99
C ALA A 150 -4.53 9.80 -10.13
N PHE A 151 -3.67 9.09 -10.86
CA PHE A 151 -2.99 9.61 -12.04
C PHE A 151 -3.97 10.09 -13.11
N LEU A 152 -4.94 9.25 -13.50
CA LEU A 152 -5.91 9.59 -14.53
C LEU A 152 -6.82 10.76 -14.11
N ARG A 153 -7.27 10.76 -12.85
CA ARG A 153 -8.09 11.86 -12.29
C ARG A 153 -7.31 13.16 -12.20
N LEU A 154 -6.03 13.10 -11.82
CA LEU A 154 -5.15 14.26 -11.79
C LEU A 154 -4.94 14.82 -13.19
N ALA A 155 -4.63 13.96 -14.18
CA ALA A 155 -4.48 14.36 -15.57
C ALA A 155 -5.74 15.07 -16.09
N ALA A 156 -6.93 14.50 -15.84
CA ALA A 156 -8.20 15.11 -16.21
C ALA A 156 -8.42 16.48 -15.55
N ALA A 157 -8.20 16.58 -14.24
CA ALA A 157 -8.35 17.84 -13.48
C ALA A 157 -7.35 18.93 -13.92
N LEU A 158 -6.21 18.53 -14.45
CA LEU A 158 -5.19 19.40 -15.03
C LEU A 158 -5.44 19.77 -16.51
N GLY A 159 -6.56 19.30 -17.07
CA GLY A 159 -7.00 19.59 -18.42
C GLY A 159 -6.31 18.78 -19.51
N ALA A 160 -5.97 17.52 -19.22
CA ALA A 160 -5.52 16.59 -20.24
C ALA A 160 -6.60 16.43 -21.33
N SER A 161 -6.19 16.24 -22.58
CA SER A 161 -7.03 15.84 -23.70
C SER A 161 -6.97 14.33 -23.92
N GLU A 162 -5.79 13.74 -23.75
CA GLU A 162 -5.60 12.29 -23.82
C GLU A 162 -4.44 11.81 -22.95
N VAL A 163 -4.56 10.56 -22.50
CA VAL A 163 -3.51 9.78 -21.84
C VAL A 163 -3.24 8.56 -22.68
N ILE A 164 -2.00 8.38 -23.12
CA ILE A 164 -1.55 7.31 -24.01
C ILE A 164 -0.57 6.43 -23.25
N VAL A 165 -0.79 5.12 -23.23
CA VAL A 165 0.24 4.17 -22.80
C VAL A 165 1.18 3.89 -23.98
N THR A 166 2.49 3.97 -23.73
CA THR A 166 3.52 3.80 -24.77
C THR A 166 4.36 2.55 -24.57
N SER A 167 4.64 2.16 -23.33
CA SER A 167 5.37 0.93 -23.02
C SER A 167 4.95 0.40 -21.65
N GLY A 168 5.19 -0.89 -21.45
CA GLY A 168 5.00 -1.58 -20.18
C GLY A 168 6.12 -2.58 -19.97
N GLU A 169 6.58 -2.70 -18.74
CA GLU A 169 7.64 -3.64 -18.32
C GLU A 169 7.19 -4.35 -17.04
N SER A 170 7.23 -5.68 -17.03
CA SER A 170 7.13 -6.44 -15.79
C SER A 170 8.50 -6.55 -15.15
N LEU A 171 8.55 -6.39 -13.83
CA LEU A 171 9.76 -6.46 -13.05
C LEU A 171 9.79 -7.75 -12.21
N ASP A 172 11.00 -8.27 -11.97
CA ASP A 172 11.22 -9.34 -11.02
C ASP A 172 11.31 -8.77 -9.59
N THR A 173 11.50 -9.64 -8.61
CA THR A 173 11.67 -9.27 -7.20
C THR A 173 12.91 -8.40 -6.94
N GLU A 174 13.85 -8.31 -7.88
CA GLU A 174 15.02 -7.42 -7.82
C GLU A 174 14.82 -6.10 -8.59
N GLY A 175 13.62 -5.86 -9.13
CA GLY A 175 13.31 -4.65 -9.91
C GLY A 175 13.94 -4.63 -11.31
N ARG A 176 14.44 -5.76 -11.80
CA ARG A 176 14.94 -5.97 -13.16
C ARG A 176 13.80 -6.41 -14.06
N ALA A 177 13.96 -6.23 -15.38
CA ALA A 177 12.99 -6.77 -16.33
C ALA A 177 12.80 -8.28 -16.12
N ALA A 178 11.63 -8.70 -15.66
CA ALA A 178 11.30 -10.11 -15.47
C ALA A 178 11.08 -10.73 -16.85
N ALA A 179 12.00 -11.60 -17.27
CA ALA A 179 11.93 -12.28 -18.56
C ALA A 179 10.80 -13.34 -18.67
N GLY A 180 9.75 -13.28 -17.86
CA GLY A 180 8.72 -14.34 -17.80
C GLY A 180 7.33 -13.95 -17.32
N ALA A 181 7.10 -12.74 -16.80
CA ALA A 181 5.75 -12.33 -16.38
C ALA A 181 5.00 -11.67 -17.55
N PRO A 182 3.79 -12.12 -17.91
CA PRO A 182 3.02 -11.53 -19.00
C PRO A 182 2.48 -10.15 -18.59
N LEU A 183 2.70 -9.13 -19.43
CA LEU A 183 2.19 -7.77 -19.23
C LEU A 183 0.67 -7.69 -19.04
N PRO A 184 -0.17 -8.48 -19.73
CA PRO A 184 -1.61 -8.48 -19.49
C PRO A 184 -2.00 -8.73 -18.03
N ASP A 185 -1.32 -9.63 -17.33
CA ASP A 185 -1.60 -9.92 -15.92
C ASP A 185 -1.25 -8.72 -15.03
N ALA A 186 -0.07 -8.11 -15.26
CA ALA A 186 0.37 -6.94 -14.52
C ALA A 186 -0.56 -5.73 -14.76
N ALA A 187 -1.01 -5.54 -16.00
CA ALA A 187 -1.99 -4.51 -16.35
C ALA A 187 -3.33 -4.75 -15.65
N GLY A 188 -3.80 -6.01 -15.63
CA GLY A 188 -5.02 -6.41 -14.95
C GLY A 188 -5.00 -6.10 -13.45
N GLN A 189 -3.89 -6.40 -12.76
CA GLN A 189 -3.77 -6.12 -11.31
C GLN A 189 -3.85 -4.62 -10.98
N ILE A 190 -3.28 -3.76 -11.82
CA ILE A 190 -3.33 -2.30 -11.62
C ILE A 190 -4.58 -1.64 -12.19
N GLY A 191 -5.47 -2.39 -12.85
CA GLY A 191 -6.67 -1.87 -13.50
C GLY A 191 -6.39 -1.10 -14.81
N LEU A 192 -5.27 -1.37 -15.48
CA LEU A 192 -4.93 -0.74 -16.75
C LEU A 192 -5.52 -1.52 -17.92
N HIS A 193 -6.39 -0.85 -18.69
CA HIS A 193 -6.89 -1.38 -19.95
C HIS A 193 -5.97 -0.93 -21.10
N ALA A 194 -5.09 -1.84 -21.54
CA ALA A 194 -4.20 -1.63 -22.67
C ALA A 194 -4.35 -2.75 -23.71
N SER A 195 -4.01 -2.44 -24.97
CA SER A 195 -3.89 -3.46 -26.03
C SER A 195 -2.47 -4.01 -26.04
N PHE A 196 -2.30 -5.27 -26.42
CA PHE A 196 -1.01 -5.95 -26.38
C PHE A 196 -0.71 -6.60 -27.73
N ARG A 197 0.46 -6.29 -28.29
CA ARG A 197 0.97 -6.96 -29.51
C ARG A 197 1.44 -8.38 -29.19
N SER A 198 2.00 -8.57 -28.00
CA SER A 198 2.40 -9.87 -27.47
C SER A 198 2.30 -9.87 -25.95
N ALA A 199 2.53 -11.02 -25.31
CA ALA A 199 2.57 -11.12 -23.85
C ALA A 199 3.60 -10.19 -23.18
N ARG A 200 4.54 -9.60 -23.93
CA ARG A 200 5.63 -8.74 -23.44
C ARG A 200 5.68 -7.37 -24.09
N GLU A 201 4.77 -7.07 -24.99
CA GLU A 201 4.78 -5.82 -25.74
C GLU A 201 3.38 -5.23 -25.73
N VAL A 202 3.26 -4.04 -25.15
CA VAL A 202 2.04 -3.24 -25.20
C VAL A 202 1.94 -2.57 -26.57
N ASP A 203 0.75 -2.57 -27.15
CA ASP A 203 0.46 -1.73 -28.29
C ASP A 203 0.22 -0.30 -27.80
N ARG A 204 0.77 0.68 -28.51
CA ARG A 204 0.61 2.09 -28.13
C ARG A 204 -0.87 2.44 -28.26
N GLY A 205 -1.49 2.81 -27.14
CA GLY A 205 -2.94 2.94 -27.08
C GLY A 205 -3.40 4.12 -26.23
N VAL A 206 -4.53 4.72 -26.61
CA VAL A 206 -5.17 5.74 -25.79
C VAL A 206 -5.90 5.05 -24.64
N VAL A 207 -5.49 5.35 -23.41
CA VAL A 207 -6.07 4.83 -22.17
C VAL A 207 -7.29 5.67 -21.76
N ALA A 208 -7.21 6.98 -21.97
CA ALA A 208 -8.31 7.90 -21.66
C ALA A 208 -8.32 9.08 -22.63
N ARG A 209 -9.53 9.55 -22.97
CA ARG A 209 -9.78 10.81 -23.67
C ARG A 209 -10.69 11.67 -22.82
N PHE A 210 -10.42 12.97 -22.82
CA PHE A 210 -11.19 13.93 -22.05
C PHE A 210 -11.56 15.12 -22.93
N ASP A 211 -12.79 15.59 -22.75
CA ASP A 211 -13.21 16.86 -23.33
C ASP A 211 -12.46 18.02 -22.68
N ARG A 212 -12.55 19.19 -23.32
CA ARG A 212 -11.97 20.42 -22.76
C ARG A 212 -12.63 20.69 -21.40
N PRO A 213 -11.86 20.87 -20.32
CA PRO A 213 -12.42 21.11 -19.00
C PRO A 213 -13.19 22.43 -18.96
N THR A 214 -14.29 22.43 -18.21
CA THR A 214 -15.12 23.62 -17.97
C THR A 214 -14.56 24.51 -16.86
N ALA A 215 -13.71 23.96 -15.99
CA ALA A 215 -13.05 24.67 -14.91
C ALA A 215 -11.54 24.83 -15.19
N PRO A 216 -10.88 25.85 -14.61
CA PRO A 216 -9.44 25.98 -14.66
C PRO A 216 -8.72 24.76 -14.09
N ALA A 217 -7.53 24.47 -14.62
CA ALA A 217 -6.68 23.39 -14.11
C ALA A 217 -6.37 23.59 -12.62
N ALA A 218 -6.63 22.56 -11.82
CA ALA A 218 -6.37 22.56 -10.38
C ALA A 218 -6.13 21.14 -9.86
N VAL A 219 -5.47 21.03 -8.71
CA VAL A 219 -5.33 19.75 -7.99
C VAL A 219 -6.58 19.52 -7.14
N PRO A 220 -7.34 18.43 -7.36
CA PRO A 220 -8.44 18.05 -6.47
C PRO A 220 -7.93 17.78 -5.06
N GLU A 221 -8.66 18.25 -4.04
CA GLU A 221 -8.22 18.16 -2.65
C GLU A 221 -8.07 16.71 -2.17
N ASP A 222 -8.92 15.82 -2.63
CA ASP A 222 -8.86 14.39 -2.30
C ASP A 222 -7.65 13.65 -2.91
N LEU A 223 -6.90 14.29 -3.83
CA LEU A 223 -5.67 13.74 -4.41
C LEU A 223 -4.40 14.25 -3.70
N ARG A 224 -4.50 15.18 -2.76
CA ARG A 224 -3.33 15.75 -2.04
C ARG A 224 -2.47 14.69 -1.38
N GLY A 225 -3.09 13.68 -0.76
CA GLY A 225 -2.37 12.57 -0.14
C GLY A 225 -1.49 11.79 -1.12
N TRP A 226 -1.96 11.62 -2.37
CA TRP A 226 -1.18 10.97 -3.44
C TRP A 226 0.00 11.82 -3.89
N LEU A 227 -0.19 13.13 -4.06
CA LEU A 227 0.92 14.04 -4.43
C LEU A 227 1.98 14.13 -3.33
N ALA A 228 1.58 13.99 -2.06
CA ALA A 228 2.52 14.01 -0.95
C ALA A 228 3.48 12.79 -0.93
N VAL A 229 3.04 11.65 -1.48
CA VAL A 229 3.81 10.40 -1.45
C VAL A 229 4.38 9.99 -2.81
N ASP A 230 3.81 10.49 -3.91
CA ASP A 230 4.24 10.15 -5.27
C ASP A 230 4.84 11.38 -5.98
N PRO A 231 6.18 11.43 -6.15
CA PRO A 231 6.85 12.56 -6.75
C PRO A 231 6.55 12.73 -8.26
N ILE A 232 6.12 11.68 -8.95
CA ILE A 232 5.73 11.78 -10.37
C ILE A 232 4.40 12.52 -10.48
N LEU A 233 3.45 12.25 -9.58
CA LEU A 233 2.18 12.96 -9.54
C LEU A 233 2.35 14.42 -9.12
N ASP A 234 3.17 14.70 -8.10
CA ASP A 234 3.50 16.08 -7.71
C ASP A 234 4.18 16.85 -8.85
N GLY A 235 5.17 16.23 -9.50
CA GLY A 235 5.88 16.81 -10.65
C GLY A 235 4.94 17.14 -11.82
N LEU A 236 4.03 16.23 -12.16
CA LEU A 236 2.99 16.45 -13.17
C LEU A 236 2.12 17.67 -12.82
N ALA A 237 1.62 17.76 -11.59
CA ALA A 237 0.78 18.86 -11.14
C ALA A 237 1.52 20.21 -11.22
N ARG A 238 2.72 20.29 -10.64
CA ARG A 238 3.53 21.52 -10.63
C ARG A 238 3.87 21.98 -12.04
N THR A 239 4.35 21.08 -12.89
CA THR A 239 4.81 21.45 -14.23
C THR A 239 3.66 21.92 -15.11
N ARG A 240 2.46 21.32 -14.96
CA ARG A 240 1.28 21.82 -15.66
C ARG A 240 0.82 23.18 -15.16
N LEU A 241 0.72 23.36 -13.84
CA LEU A 241 0.19 24.61 -13.26
C LEU A 241 1.15 25.79 -13.37
N GLU A 242 2.45 25.55 -13.21
CA GLU A 242 3.47 26.61 -13.18
C GLU A 242 4.05 26.89 -14.58
N ALA A 243 4.29 25.85 -15.38
CA ALA A 243 4.96 25.97 -16.68
C ALA A 243 4.03 25.80 -17.90
N ARG A 244 2.72 25.61 -17.68
CA ARG A 244 1.71 25.45 -18.75
C ARG A 244 2.06 24.35 -19.75
N LEU A 245 2.59 23.23 -19.24
CA LEU A 245 3.00 22.10 -20.04
C LEU A 245 1.91 21.63 -21.02
N VAL A 246 2.28 21.36 -22.26
CA VAL A 246 1.38 20.88 -23.34
C VAL A 246 1.43 19.35 -23.53
N GLU A 247 2.58 18.74 -23.21
CA GLU A 247 2.79 17.29 -23.26
C GLU A 247 3.76 16.87 -22.16
N LEU A 248 3.45 15.76 -21.47
CA LEU A 248 4.33 15.12 -20.50
C LEU A 248 4.54 13.65 -20.86
N ALA A 249 5.80 13.22 -20.93
CA ALA A 249 6.13 11.79 -20.85
C ALA A 249 6.51 11.44 -19.41
N CYS A 250 5.89 10.41 -18.84
CA CYS A 250 6.17 9.95 -17.48
C CYS A 250 6.10 8.43 -17.38
N THR A 251 6.73 7.87 -16.35
CA THR A 251 6.68 6.43 -16.07
C THR A 251 6.19 6.21 -14.65
N LEU A 252 5.10 5.47 -14.51
CA LEU A 252 4.59 5.04 -13.21
C LEU A 252 5.15 3.66 -12.86
N SER A 253 5.65 3.54 -11.63
CA SER A 253 6.08 2.27 -11.06
C SER A 253 5.03 1.76 -10.08
N PHE A 254 4.70 0.48 -10.19
CA PHE A 254 3.80 -0.25 -9.33
C PHE A 254 4.56 -1.44 -8.75
N ALA A 255 4.57 -1.55 -7.43
CA ALA A 255 5.17 -2.65 -6.67
C ALA A 255 4.42 -2.72 -5.34
N ASP A 256 4.67 -3.77 -4.55
CA ASP A 256 4.18 -3.81 -3.17
C ASP A 256 4.72 -2.56 -2.44
N VAL A 257 3.81 -1.69 -2.00
CA VAL A 257 4.13 -0.39 -1.37
C VAL A 257 4.03 -0.50 0.15
N VAL A 258 3.17 -1.40 0.63
CA VAL A 258 2.97 -1.62 2.06
C VAL A 258 3.53 -2.98 2.43
N ASP A 259 4.48 -2.96 3.37
CA ASP A 259 5.18 -4.13 3.92
C ASP A 259 4.28 -5.02 4.81
N VAL A 260 2.95 -4.94 4.69
CA VAL A 260 2.08 -6.06 5.08
C VAL A 260 2.14 -7.09 3.96
N GLY A 261 3.32 -7.65 3.80
CA GLY A 261 3.64 -8.57 2.73
C GLY A 261 3.03 -9.95 2.96
N ALA A 262 3.30 -10.85 2.02
CA ALA A 262 2.84 -12.24 2.05
C ALA A 262 3.08 -12.90 3.42
N GLU A 263 4.25 -12.70 4.03
CA GLU A 263 4.62 -13.32 5.30
C GLU A 263 3.75 -12.85 6.48
N ALA A 264 3.43 -11.57 6.55
CA ALA A 264 2.55 -11.03 7.60
C ALA A 264 1.11 -11.55 7.44
N CYS A 265 0.61 -11.58 6.21
CA CYS A 265 -0.71 -12.16 5.91
C CYS A 265 -0.75 -13.66 6.26
N LEU A 266 0.27 -14.43 5.88
CA LEU A 266 0.39 -15.85 6.20
C LEU A 266 0.51 -16.10 7.70
N ALA A 267 1.20 -15.22 8.44
CA ALA A 267 1.30 -15.33 9.89
C ALA A 267 -0.06 -15.11 10.59
N LEU A 268 -0.86 -14.17 10.11
CA LEU A 268 -2.22 -13.93 10.61
C LEU A 268 -3.17 -15.07 10.21
N GLU A 269 -3.15 -15.49 8.95
CA GLU A 269 -3.98 -16.58 8.41
C GLU A 269 -3.67 -17.91 9.10
N GLY A 270 -2.38 -18.24 9.28
CA GLY A 270 -1.93 -19.43 10.00
C GLY A 270 -2.34 -19.47 11.47
N LYS A 271 -2.84 -18.36 12.01
CA LYS A 271 -3.38 -18.22 13.36
C LYS A 271 -4.91 -18.11 13.37
N GLY A 272 -5.56 -18.30 12.22
CA GLY A 272 -7.01 -18.26 12.08
C GLY A 272 -7.61 -16.85 12.11
N ILE A 273 -6.79 -15.82 11.95
CA ILE A 273 -7.28 -14.45 11.76
C ILE A 273 -7.62 -14.26 10.28
N ASP A 274 -8.81 -13.76 10.01
CA ASP A 274 -9.24 -13.54 8.64
C ASP A 274 -8.59 -12.27 8.05
N VAL A 275 -7.79 -12.47 7.00
CA VAL A 275 -7.09 -11.41 6.27
C VAL A 275 -7.77 -10.99 4.97
N GLY A 276 -8.95 -11.54 4.67
CA GLY A 276 -9.75 -11.23 3.48
C GLY A 276 -9.46 -12.15 2.29
N GLY A 277 -9.01 -13.37 2.57
CA GLY A 277 -8.66 -14.38 1.56
C GLY A 277 -7.16 -14.58 1.36
N ARG A 278 -6.78 -15.24 0.26
CA ARG A 278 -5.37 -15.55 -0.02
C ARG A 278 -4.64 -14.30 -0.49
N TYR A 279 -3.51 -13.98 0.15
CA TYR A 279 -2.63 -12.90 -0.29
C TYR A 279 -2.21 -13.09 -1.74
N ARG A 280 -2.32 -12.03 -2.53
CA ARG A 280 -1.83 -11.97 -3.91
C ARG A 280 -0.76 -10.90 -4.00
N ALA A 281 0.48 -11.33 -4.21
CA ALA A 281 1.59 -10.41 -4.45
C ALA A 281 1.30 -9.57 -5.71
N LEU A 282 1.53 -8.26 -5.62
CA LEU A 282 1.48 -7.41 -6.80
C LEU A 282 2.68 -7.75 -7.68
N ARG A 283 2.44 -7.98 -8.97
CA ARG A 283 3.55 -8.07 -9.93
C ARG A 283 4.12 -6.67 -10.11
N ALA A 284 5.37 -6.51 -9.68
CA ALA A 284 6.08 -5.27 -9.90
C ALA A 284 6.10 -4.95 -11.41
N SER A 285 5.77 -3.71 -11.77
CA SER A 285 5.70 -3.27 -13.16
C SER A 285 5.94 -1.77 -13.32
N ARG A 286 6.40 -1.38 -14.49
CA ARG A 286 6.54 0.01 -14.92
C ARG A 286 5.74 0.24 -16.18
N TRP A 287 5.05 1.38 -16.22
CA TRP A 287 4.23 1.76 -17.36
C TRP A 287 4.55 3.19 -17.75
N SER A 288 4.92 3.38 -19.02
CA SER A 288 5.19 4.70 -19.58
C SER A 288 3.93 5.26 -20.23
N PHE A 289 3.68 6.53 -19.94
CA PHE A 289 2.55 7.28 -20.44
C PHE A 289 2.99 8.58 -21.08
N VAL A 290 2.24 8.99 -22.10
CA VAL A 290 2.25 10.35 -22.62
C VAL A 290 0.91 10.99 -22.30
N VAL A 291 0.95 12.13 -21.61
CA VAL A 291 -0.23 12.95 -21.29
C VAL A 291 -0.18 14.20 -22.16
N ARG A 292 -1.24 14.47 -22.90
CA ARG A 292 -1.38 15.70 -23.69
C ARG A 292 -2.45 16.58 -23.10
N PHE A 293 -2.26 17.89 -23.16
CA PHE A 293 -3.16 18.89 -22.60
C PHE A 293 -3.81 19.74 -23.70
N HIS A 294 -4.98 20.30 -23.36
CA HIS A 294 -5.63 21.35 -24.15
C HIS A 294 -4.89 22.69 -24.06
#